data_AF-A0A954YR49-F1
#
_entry.id   AF-A0A954YR49-F1
#
_cell.length_a   1.000
_cell.length_b   1.000
_cell.length_c   1.000
_cell.angle_alpha   90.00
_cell.angle_beta   90.00
_cell.angle_gamma   90.00
#
_symmetry.space_group_name_H-M   'P 1'
#
loop_
_entity.id
_entity.type
_entity.pdbx_description
1 polymer ?
#
loop_
_entity_poly.entity_id
_entity_poly.type
_entity_poly.pdbx_seq_one_letter_code
_entity_poly.pdbx_strand_id
1 'polypeptide(L)'
;MTNQGHSSTHHHGAFKGLVIRLYSLGLLIAVTWISYCAFAFLFRSVFSPKLTPDRFTNRPLQLDLATLDGNDPSRMIDDGDTAPLDHYHGVGELSFGRFQTGCLTSGCHTILPHETDKATRALANFHVTFLDCAMCHRNALTKEEGIGWKNVSSGEPQSTPALLLLVSQFQGEELPEGGEKMIELVREAIEAAPPNPVLPHLLLQLETSEPASPMHRHALARLRAVLPSMAKGDYGAIIAPKNNTGYSTAELKPLIEAYFSPKDGGANRRAIQDKIHKNVLVKPRACQQCHDAEPTRIDFAALGYPENRIGPLQNNAIANMVQQIRDGKTFHLPNVLESPTDE
;
A
#
# COMPACT_ATOMS: atom_id res chain seq x y z
N MET A 1 -25.53 23.41 92.58
CA MET A 1 -26.54 23.29 91.53
C MET A 1 -26.04 22.30 90.50
N THR A 2 -26.61 21.11 90.51
CA THR A 2 -26.24 19.93 89.73
C THR A 2 -26.79 20.03 88.30
N ASN A 3 -25.90 20.02 87.32
CA ASN A 3 -26.27 20.08 85.90
C ASN A 3 -26.36 18.65 85.33
N GLN A 4 -27.58 18.19 85.05
CA GLN A 4 -27.85 16.94 84.35
C GLN A 4 -27.82 17.20 82.83
N GLY A 5 -26.69 16.90 82.18
CA GLY A 5 -26.59 16.84 80.72
C GLY A 5 -27.02 15.46 80.23
N HIS A 6 -28.26 15.35 79.74
CA HIS A 6 -28.80 14.10 79.19
C HIS A 6 -28.45 13.91 77.70
N SER A 7 -28.09 12.67 77.42
CA SER A 7 -27.66 12.06 76.18
C SER A 7 -28.73 12.09 75.08
N SER A 8 -28.40 12.61 73.89
CA SER A 8 -29.23 12.42 72.69
C SER A 8 -28.40 12.32 71.39
N THR A 9 -27.25 11.64 71.40
CA THR A 9 -26.36 11.55 70.22
C THR A 9 -26.23 10.15 69.61
N HIS A 10 -26.97 9.13 70.07
CA HIS A 10 -26.71 7.74 69.64
C HIS A 10 -27.45 7.27 68.36
N HIS A 11 -28.45 7.98 67.83
CA HIS A 11 -29.23 7.48 66.68
C HIS A 11 -28.66 7.84 65.29
N HIS A 12 -27.81 8.86 65.17
CA HIS A 12 -27.26 9.27 63.86
C HIS A 12 -26.13 8.37 63.33
N GLY A 13 -25.49 7.58 64.20
CA GLY A 13 -24.39 6.69 63.81
C GLY A 13 -24.86 5.44 63.04
N ALA A 14 -26.01 4.89 63.40
CA ALA A 14 -26.50 3.62 62.84
C ALA A 14 -26.89 3.75 61.35
N PHE A 15 -27.54 4.86 60.97
CA PHE A 15 -27.96 5.09 59.59
C PHE A 15 -26.77 5.32 58.64
N LYS A 16 -25.77 6.11 59.06
CA LYS A 16 -24.54 6.31 58.28
C LYS A 16 -23.78 4.99 58.08
N GLY A 17 -23.72 4.15 59.11
CA GLY A 17 -23.12 2.82 59.01
C GLY A 17 -23.83 1.91 58.01
N LEU A 18 -25.17 1.95 57.95
CA LEU A 18 -25.95 1.16 56.98
C LEU A 18 -25.70 1.63 55.54
N VAL A 19 -25.72 2.94 55.29
CA VAL A 19 -25.48 3.50 53.95
C VAL A 19 -24.09 3.13 53.43
N ILE A 20 -23.06 3.24 54.27
CA ILE A 20 -21.68 2.86 53.91
C ILE A 20 -21.62 1.36 53.56
N ARG A 21 -22.25 0.49 54.36
CA ARG A 21 -22.27 -0.96 54.08
C ARG A 21 -22.96 -1.31 52.78
N LEU A 22 -24.10 -0.69 52.48
CA LEU A 22 -24.81 -0.91 51.22
C LEU A 22 -24.01 -0.40 50.02
N TYR A 23 -23.36 0.75 50.16
CA TYR A 23 -22.46 1.28 49.12
C TYR A 23 -21.27 0.35 48.87
N SER A 24 -20.58 -0.10 49.93
CA SER A 24 -19.47 -1.05 49.81
C SER A 24 -19.90 -2.38 49.18
N LEU A 25 -21.09 -2.90 49.53
CA LEU A 25 -21.65 -4.10 48.92
C LEU A 25 -21.93 -3.89 47.43
N GLY A 26 -22.52 -2.76 47.05
CA GLY A 26 -22.77 -2.40 45.66
C GLY A 26 -21.48 -2.30 44.84
N LEU A 27 -20.44 -1.69 45.41
CA LEU A 27 -19.11 -1.59 44.78
C LEU A 27 -18.49 -2.99 44.59
N LEU A 28 -18.56 -3.85 45.60
CA LEU A 28 -18.03 -5.22 45.52
C LEU A 28 -18.73 -6.07 44.46
N ILE A 29 -20.06 -5.93 44.34
CA ILE A 29 -20.83 -6.59 43.28
C ILE A 29 -20.40 -6.07 41.90
N ALA A 30 -20.24 -4.75 41.73
CA ALA A 30 -19.84 -4.15 40.47
C ALA A 30 -18.44 -4.60 40.03
N VAL A 31 -17.46 -4.57 40.93
CA VAL A 31 -16.09 -5.02 40.66
C VAL A 31 -16.08 -6.51 40.29
N THR A 32 -16.77 -7.35 41.06
CA THR A 32 -16.85 -8.80 40.79
C THR A 32 -17.47 -9.09 39.42
N TRP A 33 -18.51 -8.35 39.06
CA TRP A 33 -19.16 -8.48 37.75
C TRP A 33 -18.23 -8.07 36.59
N ILE A 34 -17.53 -6.94 36.72
CA ILE A 34 -16.57 -6.48 35.70
C ILE A 34 -15.43 -7.49 35.54
N SER A 35 -14.85 -7.98 36.64
CA SER A 35 -13.82 -9.02 36.61
C SER A 35 -14.31 -10.31 35.95
N TYR A 36 -15.55 -10.74 36.25
CA TYR A 36 -16.16 -11.89 35.59
C TYR A 36 -16.32 -11.67 34.08
N CYS A 37 -16.82 -10.51 33.64
CA CYS A 37 -16.97 -10.20 32.22
C CYS A 37 -15.62 -10.18 31.49
N ALA A 38 -14.59 -9.58 32.10
CA ALA A 38 -13.24 -9.55 31.54
C ALA A 38 -12.65 -10.96 31.42
N PHE A 39 -12.78 -11.78 32.47
CA PHE A 39 -12.30 -13.16 32.45
C PHE A 39 -13.06 -14.02 31.44
N ALA A 40 -14.39 -13.91 31.38
CA ALA A 40 -15.21 -14.64 30.42
C ALA A 40 -14.91 -14.24 28.98
N PHE A 41 -14.64 -12.95 28.72
CA PHE A 41 -14.21 -12.46 27.42
C PHE A 41 -12.84 -13.04 27.03
N LEU A 42 -11.87 -12.99 27.94
CA LEU A 42 -10.53 -13.53 27.69
C LEU A 42 -10.57 -15.05 27.47
N PHE A 43 -11.31 -15.77 28.31
CA PHE A 43 -11.49 -17.22 28.18
C PHE A 43 -12.13 -17.60 26.84
N ARG A 44 -13.21 -16.92 26.42
CA ARG A 44 -13.82 -17.16 25.11
C ARG A 44 -12.88 -16.82 23.95
N SER A 45 -12.11 -15.74 24.07
CA SER A 45 -11.19 -15.31 23.02
C SER A 45 -10.02 -16.29 22.83
N VAL A 46 -9.53 -16.89 23.92
CA VAL A 46 -8.40 -17.84 23.89
C VAL A 46 -8.86 -19.26 23.56
N PHE A 47 -9.93 -19.73 24.20
CA PHE A 47 -10.33 -21.15 24.14
C PHE A 47 -11.52 -21.44 23.21
N SER A 48 -12.16 -20.41 22.66
CA SER A 48 -13.17 -20.58 21.61
C SER A 48 -12.74 -19.78 20.38
N PRO A 49 -11.62 -20.18 19.72
CA PRO A 49 -11.23 -19.53 18.48
C PRO A 49 -12.44 -19.54 17.56
N LYS A 50 -12.87 -18.36 17.12
CA LYS A 50 -13.90 -18.27 16.09
C LYS A 50 -13.38 -19.10 14.92
N LEU A 51 -14.11 -20.17 14.59
CA LEU A 51 -13.85 -20.94 13.38
C LEU A 51 -13.72 -19.91 12.26
N THR A 52 -12.56 -19.88 11.63
CA THR A 52 -12.32 -19.02 10.48
C THR A 52 -13.49 -19.29 9.51
N PRO A 53 -14.30 -18.27 9.14
CA PRO A 53 -15.48 -18.50 8.32
C PRO A 53 -15.14 -19.35 7.11
N ASP A 54 -16.01 -20.30 6.74
CA ASP A 54 -15.73 -21.31 5.71
C ASP A 54 -15.22 -20.72 4.39
N ARG A 55 -15.60 -19.48 4.06
CA ARG A 55 -15.09 -18.73 2.90
C ARG A 55 -13.57 -18.54 2.87
N PHE A 56 -12.89 -18.58 4.02
CA PHE A 56 -11.44 -18.41 4.14
C PHE A 56 -10.68 -19.74 4.28
N THR A 57 -11.33 -20.80 4.78
CA THR A 57 -10.71 -22.13 4.95
C THR A 57 -10.93 -23.03 3.74
N ASN A 58 -12.04 -22.86 3.02
CA ASN A 58 -12.37 -23.62 1.81
C ASN A 58 -12.01 -22.90 0.51
N ARG A 59 -11.31 -21.74 0.58
CA ARG A 59 -10.65 -21.21 -0.63
C ARG A 59 -9.55 -22.20 -1.01
N PRO A 60 -9.51 -22.70 -2.26
CA PRO A 60 -8.43 -23.56 -2.70
C PRO A 60 -7.10 -22.82 -2.48
N LEU A 61 -6.30 -23.32 -1.54
CA LEU A 61 -5.03 -22.72 -1.11
C LEU A 61 -3.93 -22.85 -2.17
N GLN A 62 -4.21 -23.57 -3.26
CA GLN A 62 -3.35 -23.64 -4.42
C GLN A 62 -3.96 -22.78 -5.51
N LEU A 63 -3.33 -21.63 -5.76
CA LEU A 63 -3.22 -21.15 -7.13
C LEU A 63 -2.47 -22.24 -7.91
N ASP A 64 -3.22 -23.19 -8.46
CA ASP A 64 -2.70 -24.08 -9.49
C ASP A 64 -2.25 -23.21 -10.67
N LEU A 65 -1.05 -23.50 -11.21
CA LEU A 65 -0.52 -22.87 -12.43
C LEU A 65 -1.53 -22.93 -13.59
N ALA A 66 -2.36 -23.97 -13.68
CA ALA A 66 -3.43 -24.06 -14.67
C ALA A 66 -4.56 -23.04 -14.45
N THR A 67 -4.72 -22.53 -13.21
CA THR A 67 -5.66 -21.44 -12.89
C THR A 67 -5.08 -20.08 -13.26
N LEU A 68 -3.74 -19.93 -13.24
CA LEU A 68 -3.03 -18.73 -13.71
C LEU A 68 -2.92 -18.67 -15.24
N ASP A 69 -2.86 -19.81 -15.92
CA ASP A 69 -2.88 -19.91 -17.40
C ASP A 69 -4.29 -19.78 -18.01
N GLY A 70 -5.34 -19.79 -17.18
CA GLY A 70 -6.72 -19.71 -17.63
C GLY A 70 -7.15 -18.28 -17.96
N ASN A 71 -7.23 -17.96 -19.26
CA ASN A 71 -7.78 -16.71 -19.83
C ASN A 71 -9.30 -16.47 -19.56
N ASP A 72 -9.83 -16.80 -18.38
CA ASP A 72 -11.23 -16.56 -18.03
C ASP A 72 -11.39 -15.40 -17.02
N PRO A 73 -11.44 -14.13 -17.50
CA PRO A 73 -11.59 -12.96 -16.65
C PRO A 73 -12.95 -12.88 -15.94
N SER A 74 -13.91 -13.74 -16.26
CA SER A 74 -15.26 -13.69 -15.66
C SER A 74 -15.34 -14.26 -14.25
N ARG A 75 -14.32 -15.03 -13.81
CA ARG A 75 -14.27 -15.63 -12.46
C ARG A 75 -13.64 -14.76 -11.37
N MET A 76 -13.06 -13.61 -11.72
CA MET A 76 -12.37 -12.71 -10.76
C MET A 76 -13.20 -11.47 -10.37
N ILE A 77 -14.39 -11.26 -10.96
CA ILE A 77 -15.14 -10.00 -10.80
C ILE A 77 -16.13 -10.01 -9.61
N ASP A 78 -16.33 -11.14 -8.93
CA ASP A 78 -17.39 -11.26 -7.92
C ASP A 78 -16.83 -11.31 -6.49
N ASP A 79 -16.52 -10.12 -5.96
CA ASP A 79 -16.82 -9.73 -4.57
C ASP A 79 -16.21 -8.34 -4.30
N GLY A 80 -17.04 -7.30 -4.35
CA GLY A 80 -16.70 -5.89 -4.13
C GLY A 80 -16.30 -5.51 -2.69
N ASP A 81 -15.61 -6.40 -1.98
CA ASP A 81 -15.05 -6.18 -0.64
C ASP A 81 -13.55 -6.50 -0.66
N THR A 82 -12.79 -5.76 -1.49
CA THR A 82 -11.33 -5.85 -1.55
C THR A 82 -10.73 -5.27 -0.28
N ALA A 83 -10.46 -6.16 0.69
CA ALA A 83 -9.59 -5.86 1.81
C ALA A 83 -8.19 -5.45 1.28
N PRO A 84 -7.39 -4.69 2.06
CA PRO A 84 -6.03 -4.30 1.69
C PRO A 84 -5.07 -5.46 1.36
N LEU A 85 -5.47 -6.71 1.61
CA LEU A 85 -4.70 -7.93 1.38
C LEU A 85 -4.65 -8.37 -0.10
N ASP A 86 -5.64 -8.01 -0.93
CA ASP A 86 -5.58 -8.31 -2.38
C ASP A 86 -4.45 -7.56 -3.08
N HIS A 87 -3.99 -6.43 -2.52
CA HIS A 87 -2.84 -5.70 -3.03
C HIS A 87 -1.49 -6.40 -2.78
N TYR A 88 -1.38 -7.26 -1.77
CA TYR A 88 -0.11 -7.92 -1.43
C TYR A 88 0.08 -9.26 -2.15
N HIS A 89 -1.00 -9.87 -2.64
CA HIS A 89 -0.97 -11.17 -3.32
C HIS A 89 -1.80 -11.19 -4.61
N GLY A 90 -1.98 -10.04 -5.28
CA GLY A 90 -2.61 -9.92 -6.60
C GLY A 90 -1.78 -10.55 -7.73
N VAL A 91 -1.28 -11.77 -7.53
CA VAL A 91 -0.44 -12.52 -8.49
C VAL A 91 -1.18 -12.81 -9.79
N GLY A 92 -2.51 -12.92 -9.75
CA GLY A 92 -3.35 -13.20 -10.91
C GLY A 92 -3.58 -12.00 -11.84
N GLU A 93 -3.59 -10.78 -11.31
CA GLU A 93 -3.86 -9.55 -12.09
C GLU A 93 -2.64 -8.64 -12.27
N LEU A 94 -1.53 -8.90 -11.56
CA LEU A 94 -0.22 -8.37 -11.88
C LEU A 94 0.14 -8.87 -13.28
N SER A 95 -0.36 -8.14 -14.27
CA SER A 95 -0.15 -8.39 -15.68
C SER A 95 1.35 -8.19 -15.91
N PHE A 96 2.14 -9.25 -15.76
CA PHE A 96 3.58 -9.24 -15.98
C PHE A 96 3.95 -8.65 -17.34
N GLY A 97 3.03 -8.73 -18.33
CA GLY A 97 3.15 -8.10 -19.65
C GLY A 97 3.01 -6.58 -19.69
N ARG A 98 2.55 -5.91 -18.63
CA ARG A 98 2.48 -4.44 -18.55
C ARG A 98 3.80 -3.81 -18.17
N PHE A 99 4.69 -4.51 -17.47
CA PHE A 99 5.95 -3.93 -17.04
C PHE A 99 7.03 -4.13 -18.10
N GLN A 100 7.27 -3.12 -18.93
CA GLN A 100 8.39 -3.12 -19.89
C GLN A 100 9.77 -2.88 -19.26
N THR A 101 10.02 -3.43 -18.06
CA THR A 101 11.37 -3.42 -17.51
C THR A 101 12.12 -4.64 -18.04
N GLY A 102 13.28 -4.44 -18.67
CA GLY A 102 14.09 -5.55 -19.20
C GLY A 102 14.39 -6.65 -18.17
N CYS A 103 14.51 -6.26 -16.90
CA CYS A 103 14.72 -7.17 -15.77
C CYS A 103 13.54 -8.14 -15.53
N LEU A 104 12.30 -7.68 -15.67
CA LEU A 104 11.11 -8.52 -15.52
C LEU A 104 10.76 -9.26 -16.81
N THR A 105 10.81 -8.57 -17.96
CA THR A 105 10.46 -9.18 -19.26
C THR A 105 11.44 -10.28 -19.68
N SER A 106 12.65 -10.27 -19.13
CA SER A 106 13.65 -11.32 -19.36
C SER A 106 13.34 -12.65 -18.67
N GLY A 107 12.44 -12.65 -17.68
CA GLY A 107 12.22 -13.79 -16.79
C GLY A 107 13.38 -14.07 -15.83
N CYS A 108 14.42 -13.23 -15.78
CA CYS A 108 15.54 -13.38 -14.86
C CYS A 108 15.18 -12.96 -13.42
N HIS A 109 14.25 -12.02 -13.25
CA HIS A 109 13.74 -11.58 -11.95
C HIS A 109 12.22 -11.70 -11.90
N THR A 110 11.69 -11.96 -10.71
CA THR A 110 10.25 -11.97 -10.44
C THR A 110 9.86 -10.79 -9.57
N ILE A 111 8.56 -10.46 -9.59
CA ILE A 111 8.00 -9.47 -8.68
C ILE A 111 7.63 -10.05 -7.30
N LEU A 112 7.80 -11.36 -7.10
CA LEU A 112 7.33 -12.02 -5.89
C LEU A 112 8.34 -11.92 -4.74
N PRO A 113 7.90 -11.48 -3.54
CA PRO A 113 8.79 -11.26 -2.41
C PRO A 113 9.26 -12.55 -1.72
N HIS A 114 8.71 -13.72 -2.10
CA HIS A 114 8.86 -14.98 -1.39
C HIS A 114 9.67 -16.05 -2.14
N GLU A 115 10.56 -15.66 -3.04
CA GLU A 115 11.46 -16.62 -3.67
C GLU A 115 12.53 -17.14 -2.68
N THR A 116 12.79 -18.45 -2.78
CA THR A 116 13.84 -19.11 -1.98
C THR A 116 15.23 -18.66 -2.42
N ASP A 117 15.42 -18.40 -3.71
CA ASP A 117 16.68 -17.89 -4.26
C ASP A 117 16.85 -16.40 -3.96
N LYS A 118 17.99 -16.05 -3.36
CA LYS A 118 18.36 -14.66 -3.04
C LYS A 118 18.53 -13.79 -4.29
N ALA A 119 18.84 -14.40 -5.44
CA ALA A 119 19.04 -13.67 -6.69
C ALA A 119 17.72 -13.25 -7.36
N THR A 120 16.64 -14.02 -7.14
CA THR A 120 15.31 -13.75 -7.72
C THR A 120 14.34 -13.16 -6.70
N ARG A 121 14.66 -13.24 -5.39
CA ARG A 121 13.86 -12.63 -4.32
C ARG A 121 13.79 -11.12 -4.51
N ALA A 122 12.62 -10.65 -4.88
CA ALA A 122 12.31 -9.24 -4.79
C ALA A 122 12.29 -8.83 -3.31
N LEU A 123 13.19 -7.93 -2.91
CA LEU A 123 13.09 -7.35 -1.58
C LEU A 123 11.89 -6.41 -1.58
N ALA A 124 10.78 -6.84 -0.95
CA ALA A 124 9.58 -6.07 -0.67
C ALA A 124 9.22 -5.05 -1.77
N ASN A 125 8.54 -5.54 -2.81
CA ASN A 125 8.24 -4.83 -4.05
C ASN A 125 7.22 -3.68 -3.92
N PHE A 126 7.45 -2.77 -2.98
CA PHE A 126 6.61 -1.61 -2.73
C PHE A 126 6.52 -0.63 -3.92
N HIS A 127 7.39 -0.78 -4.91
CA HIS A 127 7.59 0.21 -5.96
C HIS A 127 7.42 -0.33 -7.39
N VAL A 128 7.30 -1.65 -7.58
CA VAL A 128 7.35 -2.24 -8.93
C VAL A 128 6.17 -1.86 -9.82
N THR A 129 5.08 -1.39 -9.23
CA THR A 129 3.92 -0.94 -10.00
C THR A 129 4.11 0.44 -10.63
N PHE A 130 5.06 1.25 -10.13
CA PHE A 130 5.23 2.65 -10.58
C PHE A 130 6.66 3.16 -10.67
N LEU A 131 7.69 2.36 -10.41
CA LEU A 131 9.09 2.74 -10.55
C LEU A 131 9.84 1.70 -11.37
N ASP A 132 10.61 2.18 -12.34
CA ASP A 132 11.53 1.35 -13.10
C ASP A 132 12.67 0.81 -12.21
N CYS A 133 13.11 -0.43 -12.43
CA CYS A 133 14.18 -1.06 -11.66
C CYS A 133 15.48 -0.23 -11.65
N ALA A 134 15.77 0.49 -12.75
CA ALA A 134 16.92 1.37 -12.89
C ALA A 134 16.95 2.50 -11.84
N MET A 135 15.79 2.88 -11.30
CA MET A 135 15.69 3.91 -10.26
C MET A 135 16.45 3.51 -8.98
N CYS A 136 16.45 2.23 -8.64
CA CYS A 136 17.11 1.71 -7.43
C CYS A 136 18.44 1.00 -7.74
N HIS A 137 18.54 0.38 -8.91
CA HIS A 137 19.63 -0.52 -9.25
C HIS A 137 20.74 0.10 -10.10
N ARG A 138 20.68 1.38 -10.50
CA ARG A 138 21.79 2.03 -11.22
C ARG A 138 22.63 2.97 -10.35
N ASN A 139 23.92 3.02 -10.72
CA ASN A 139 24.98 3.72 -10.02
C ASN A 139 24.78 5.24 -9.92
N ALA A 140 24.19 5.90 -10.91
CA ALA A 140 23.75 7.29 -10.80
C ALA A 140 22.74 7.59 -11.92
N LEU A 141 21.77 8.45 -11.61
CA LEU A 141 21.11 9.23 -12.66
C LEU A 141 21.88 10.53 -12.76
N THR A 142 22.42 10.84 -13.93
CA THR A 142 23.00 12.16 -14.12
C THR A 142 21.88 13.20 -14.07
N LYS A 143 22.19 14.44 -13.69
CA LYS A 143 21.18 15.51 -13.65
C LYS A 143 20.54 15.71 -15.02
N GLU A 144 21.29 15.42 -16.08
CA GLU A 144 20.90 15.48 -17.48
C GLU A 144 19.99 14.31 -17.91
N GLU A 145 20.09 13.14 -17.27
CA GLU A 145 19.21 11.99 -17.57
C GLU A 145 17.76 12.26 -17.21
N GLY A 146 17.53 13.09 -16.18
CA GLY A 146 16.21 13.48 -15.69
C GLY A 146 15.36 12.30 -15.22
N ILE A 147 14.25 12.59 -14.56
CA ILE A 147 13.25 11.58 -14.16
C ILE A 147 11.90 12.02 -14.70
N GLY A 148 11.14 11.08 -15.25
CA GLY A 148 9.84 11.35 -15.84
C GLY A 148 8.97 10.11 -15.89
N TRP A 149 7.75 10.29 -16.37
CA TRP A 149 6.80 9.21 -16.58
C TRP A 149 7.06 8.52 -17.91
N LYS A 150 6.94 7.20 -17.92
CA LYS A 150 6.88 6.37 -19.12
C LYS A 150 5.61 5.56 -19.13
N ASN A 151 5.02 5.39 -20.31
CA ASN A 151 3.86 4.55 -20.48
C ASN A 151 4.25 3.09 -20.30
N VAL A 152 3.50 2.37 -19.46
CA VAL A 152 3.80 0.97 -19.15
C VAL A 152 3.72 0.09 -20.40
N SER A 153 2.76 0.37 -21.28
CA SER A 153 2.45 -0.45 -22.45
C SER A 153 3.33 -0.15 -23.65
N SER A 154 3.81 1.08 -23.82
CA SER A 154 4.67 1.45 -24.96
C SER A 154 6.14 1.65 -24.58
N GLY A 155 6.46 1.88 -23.30
CA GLY A 155 7.80 2.24 -22.84
C GLY A 155 8.20 3.68 -23.16
N GLU A 156 7.36 4.43 -23.89
CA GLU A 156 7.64 5.78 -24.33
C GLU A 156 7.46 6.81 -23.20
N PRO A 157 8.23 7.92 -23.20
CA PRO A 157 7.99 9.04 -22.31
C PRO A 157 6.55 9.55 -22.45
N GLN A 158 5.92 9.87 -21.33
CA GLN A 158 4.60 10.49 -21.29
C GLN A 158 4.53 11.63 -20.28
N SER A 159 3.42 12.38 -20.35
CA SER A 159 3.11 13.41 -19.37
C SER A 159 2.65 12.81 -18.02
N THR A 160 2.39 13.67 -17.03
CA THR A 160 1.85 13.22 -15.74
C THR A 160 0.55 12.44 -15.93
N PRO A 161 0.41 11.27 -15.31
CA PRO A 161 -0.80 10.46 -15.41
C PRO A 161 -2.07 11.23 -15.04
N ALA A 162 -3.13 11.05 -15.82
CA ALA A 162 -4.40 11.72 -15.62
C ALA A 162 -4.97 11.52 -14.20
N LEU A 163 -4.76 10.34 -13.60
CA LEU A 163 -5.17 10.06 -12.22
C LEU A 163 -4.48 10.98 -11.20
N LEU A 164 -3.20 11.31 -11.37
CA LEU A 164 -2.50 12.24 -10.48
C LEU A 164 -2.96 13.68 -10.69
N LEU A 165 -3.22 14.05 -11.95
CA LEU A 165 -3.81 15.35 -12.27
C LEU A 165 -5.20 15.48 -11.63
N LEU A 166 -6.04 14.44 -11.67
CA LEU A 166 -7.32 14.41 -10.98
C LEU A 166 -7.17 14.61 -9.47
N VAL A 167 -6.29 13.85 -8.81
CA VAL A 167 -6.07 14.03 -7.36
C VAL A 167 -5.67 15.47 -7.05
N SER A 168 -4.86 16.09 -7.91
CA SER A 168 -4.43 17.48 -7.77
C SER A 168 -5.60 18.47 -7.90
N GLN A 169 -6.57 18.22 -8.79
CA GLN A 169 -7.78 19.05 -8.93
C GLN A 169 -8.67 19.04 -7.68
N PHE A 170 -8.55 18.02 -6.82
CA PHE A 170 -9.33 17.90 -5.58
C PHE A 170 -8.54 18.34 -4.33
N GLN A 171 -7.42 19.05 -4.50
CA GLN A 171 -6.69 19.67 -3.40
C GLN A 171 -7.38 20.97 -2.95
N GLY A 172 -8.39 20.84 -2.09
CA GLY A 172 -9.10 21.99 -1.54
C GLY A 172 -10.34 21.55 -0.78
N GLU A 173 -10.94 22.43 0.03
CA GLU A 173 -12.22 22.11 0.67
C GLU A 173 -13.37 22.13 -0.34
N GLU A 174 -13.32 23.05 -1.30
CA GLU A 174 -14.33 23.20 -2.33
C GLU A 174 -14.22 22.10 -3.39
N LEU A 175 -15.39 21.64 -3.87
CA LEU A 175 -15.44 20.76 -5.02
C LEU A 175 -15.21 21.60 -6.29
N PRO A 176 -14.37 21.15 -7.22
CA PRO A 176 -14.25 21.80 -8.51
C PRO A 176 -15.61 21.77 -9.22
N GLU A 177 -15.88 22.76 -10.07
CA GLU A 177 -17.17 22.86 -10.78
C GLU A 177 -17.47 21.65 -11.67
N GLY A 178 -16.44 20.86 -12.01
CA GLY A 178 -16.52 19.65 -12.82
C GLY A 178 -16.86 19.98 -14.27
N GLY A 179 -15.84 20.38 -15.04
CA GLY A 179 -15.97 20.69 -16.46
C GLY A 179 -15.53 19.55 -17.38
N GLU A 180 -15.62 19.79 -18.69
CA GLU A 180 -15.22 18.88 -19.77
C GLU A 180 -13.81 18.30 -19.55
N LYS A 181 -12.85 19.16 -19.17
CA LYS A 181 -11.47 18.74 -18.86
C LYS A 181 -11.38 17.70 -17.74
N MET A 182 -12.27 17.73 -16.75
CA MET A 182 -12.28 16.72 -15.68
C MET A 182 -12.80 15.39 -16.20
N ILE A 183 -13.85 15.43 -17.03
CA ILE A 183 -14.42 14.25 -17.67
C ILE A 183 -13.37 13.58 -18.58
N GLU A 184 -12.62 14.38 -19.34
CA GLU A 184 -11.48 13.91 -20.14
C GLU A 184 -10.43 13.20 -19.28
N LEU A 185 -10.00 13.83 -18.17
CA LEU A 185 -9.03 13.21 -17.27
C LEU A 185 -9.55 11.90 -16.64
N VAL A 186 -10.85 11.80 -16.34
CA VAL A 186 -11.45 10.55 -15.84
C VAL A 186 -11.41 9.47 -16.92
N ARG A 187 -11.73 9.80 -18.18
CA ARG A 187 -11.62 8.88 -19.33
C ARG A 187 -10.18 8.39 -19.51
N GLU A 188 -9.22 9.30 -19.55
CA GLU A 188 -7.79 8.95 -19.66
C GLU A 188 -7.32 8.06 -18.50
N ALA A 189 -7.78 8.35 -17.27
CA ALA A 189 -7.45 7.52 -16.10
C ALA A 189 -8.02 6.10 -16.21
N ILE A 190 -9.25 5.94 -16.73
CA ILE A 190 -9.88 4.63 -16.98
C ILE A 190 -9.10 3.83 -18.01
N GLU A 191 -8.64 4.47 -19.08
CA GLU A 191 -7.90 3.81 -20.16
C GLU A 191 -6.48 3.39 -19.72
N ALA A 192 -5.81 4.22 -18.91
CA ALA A 192 -4.43 3.97 -18.50
C ALA A 192 -4.31 3.00 -17.32
N ALA A 193 -5.20 3.08 -16.33
CA ALA A 193 -5.10 2.30 -15.10
C ALA A 193 -5.57 0.84 -15.27
N PRO A 194 -5.26 -0.07 -14.33
CA PRO A 194 -5.91 -1.37 -14.27
C PRO A 194 -7.44 -1.24 -14.23
N PRO A 195 -8.18 -2.21 -14.78
CA PRO A 195 -9.63 -2.18 -14.76
C PRO A 195 -10.18 -1.95 -13.36
N ASN A 196 -10.97 -0.90 -13.19
CA ASN A 196 -11.65 -0.58 -11.94
C ASN A 196 -13.09 -0.16 -12.26
N PRO A 197 -14.12 -0.86 -11.77
CA PRO A 197 -15.51 -0.58 -12.13
C PRO A 197 -16.03 0.76 -11.57
N VAL A 198 -15.37 1.33 -10.56
CA VAL A 198 -15.80 2.56 -9.89
C VAL A 198 -15.65 3.78 -10.80
N LEU A 199 -14.53 3.92 -11.52
CA LEU A 199 -14.29 5.09 -12.37
C LEU A 199 -15.26 5.16 -13.57
N PRO A 200 -15.51 4.09 -14.35
CA PRO A 200 -16.51 4.11 -15.41
C PRO A 200 -17.92 4.43 -14.92
N HIS A 201 -18.30 3.93 -13.73
CA HIS A 201 -19.58 4.26 -13.13
C HIS A 201 -19.68 5.75 -12.77
N LEU A 202 -18.64 6.31 -12.15
CA LEU A 202 -18.61 7.74 -11.82
C LEU A 202 -18.56 8.62 -13.08
N LEU A 203 -17.82 8.20 -14.11
CA LEU A 203 -17.79 8.87 -15.40
C LEU A 203 -19.20 8.96 -16.00
N LEU A 204 -19.93 7.84 -16.04
CA LEU A 204 -21.30 7.82 -16.54
C LEU A 204 -22.21 8.79 -15.77
N GLN A 205 -22.07 8.86 -14.44
CA GLN A 205 -22.84 9.80 -13.62
C GLN A 205 -22.49 11.26 -13.94
N LEU A 206 -21.21 11.57 -14.14
CA LEU A 206 -20.76 12.92 -14.50
C LEU A 206 -21.28 13.35 -15.87
N GLU A 207 -21.25 12.45 -16.86
CA GLU A 207 -21.66 12.75 -18.24
C GLU A 207 -23.16 12.86 -18.45
N THR A 208 -23.94 12.17 -17.64
CA THR A 208 -25.41 12.12 -17.76
C THR A 208 -26.13 13.09 -16.84
N SER A 209 -25.42 13.78 -15.95
CA SER A 209 -26.01 14.76 -15.04
C SER A 209 -25.77 16.19 -15.52
N GLU A 210 -26.74 17.08 -15.30
CA GLU A 210 -26.56 18.50 -15.59
C GLU A 210 -25.46 19.07 -14.68
N PRO A 211 -24.53 19.90 -15.21
CA PRO A 211 -23.52 20.57 -14.41
C PRO A 211 -24.14 21.31 -13.23
N ALA A 212 -23.50 21.21 -12.07
CA ALA A 212 -24.00 21.74 -10.80
C ALA A 212 -25.37 21.19 -10.31
N SER A 213 -25.92 20.13 -10.91
CA SER A 213 -27.06 19.42 -10.32
C SER A 213 -26.66 18.71 -9.01
N PRO A 214 -27.62 18.36 -8.13
CA PRO A 214 -27.33 17.54 -6.95
C PRO A 214 -26.65 16.21 -7.28
N MET A 215 -27.02 15.58 -8.40
CA MET A 215 -26.40 14.33 -8.85
C MET A 215 -24.95 14.56 -9.29
N HIS A 216 -24.68 15.62 -10.05
CA HIS A 216 -23.33 15.98 -10.48
C HIS A 216 -22.40 16.24 -9.29
N ARG A 217 -22.85 17.06 -8.32
CA ARG A 217 -22.09 17.31 -7.08
C ARG A 217 -21.85 16.03 -6.28
N HIS A 218 -22.84 15.14 -6.23
CA HIS A 218 -22.68 13.85 -5.56
C HIS A 218 -21.64 12.96 -6.25
N ALA A 219 -21.65 12.90 -7.58
CA ALA A 219 -20.65 12.17 -8.35
C ALA A 219 -19.23 12.74 -8.13
N LEU A 220 -19.07 14.07 -8.13
CA LEU A 220 -17.79 14.73 -7.81
C LEU A 220 -17.32 14.45 -6.39
N ALA A 221 -18.21 14.48 -5.40
CA ALA A 221 -17.89 14.16 -4.02
C ALA A 221 -17.43 12.70 -3.86
N ARG A 222 -18.10 11.76 -4.55
CA ARG A 222 -17.68 10.35 -4.60
C ARG A 222 -16.34 10.19 -5.30
N LEU A 223 -16.12 10.86 -6.42
CA LEU A 223 -14.84 10.85 -7.13
C LEU A 223 -13.70 11.32 -6.21
N ARG A 224 -13.87 12.46 -5.54
CA ARG A 224 -12.93 12.95 -4.52
C ARG A 224 -12.63 11.92 -3.44
N ALA A 225 -13.64 11.21 -2.95
CA ALA A 225 -13.48 10.22 -1.89
C ALA A 225 -12.69 8.98 -2.32
N VAL A 226 -12.80 8.57 -3.59
CA VAL A 226 -12.14 7.35 -4.10
C VAL A 226 -10.74 7.60 -4.67
N LEU A 227 -10.46 8.80 -5.18
CA LEU A 227 -9.19 9.13 -5.83
C LEU A 227 -7.94 8.83 -4.96
N PRO A 228 -7.90 9.14 -3.64
CA PRO A 228 -6.74 8.83 -2.81
C PRO A 228 -6.41 7.34 -2.73
N SER A 229 -7.43 6.47 -2.74
CA SER A 229 -7.23 5.01 -2.66
C SER A 229 -6.81 4.40 -4.00
N MET A 230 -7.07 5.08 -5.11
CA MET A 230 -6.66 4.68 -6.45
C MET A 230 -5.23 5.14 -6.77
N ALA A 231 -4.78 6.27 -6.21
CA ALA A 231 -3.47 6.83 -6.48
C ALA A 231 -2.35 6.14 -5.65
N LYS A 232 -2.22 4.81 -5.79
CA LYS A 232 -1.28 3.97 -5.05
C LYS A 232 -0.08 3.47 -5.87
N GLY A 233 0.06 3.91 -7.11
CA GLY A 233 1.10 3.43 -8.02
C GLY A 233 0.57 2.94 -9.36
N ASP A 234 -0.69 2.56 -9.43
CA ASP A 234 -1.24 1.96 -10.64
C ASP A 234 -1.76 3.02 -11.62
N TYR A 235 -0.84 3.76 -12.23
CA TYR A 235 -1.15 4.93 -13.05
C TYR A 235 -1.20 4.66 -14.57
N GLY A 236 -0.98 3.42 -15.00
CA GLY A 236 -0.62 3.14 -16.40
C GLY A 236 0.73 3.72 -16.80
N ALA A 237 1.55 4.08 -15.80
CA ALA A 237 2.79 4.79 -15.96
C ALA A 237 3.80 4.36 -14.90
N ILE A 238 5.07 4.32 -15.26
CA ILE A 238 6.18 4.18 -14.31
C ILE A 238 7.08 5.40 -14.35
N ILE A 239 7.61 5.75 -13.18
CA ILE A 239 8.66 6.74 -13.01
C ILE A 239 9.98 6.07 -13.42
N ALA A 240 10.64 6.66 -14.40
CA ALA A 240 11.86 6.15 -14.99
C ALA A 240 12.80 7.31 -15.37
N PRO A 241 14.07 7.02 -15.65
CA PRO A 241 14.96 8.01 -16.24
C PRO A 241 14.49 8.44 -17.64
N LYS A 242 14.49 9.74 -17.97
CA LYS A 242 13.93 10.24 -19.25
C LYS A 242 14.73 9.74 -20.45
N ASN A 243 16.04 9.91 -20.40
CA ASN A 243 16.93 9.61 -21.53
C ASN A 243 17.32 8.13 -21.63
N ASN A 244 16.73 7.28 -20.81
CA ASN A 244 17.16 5.91 -20.67
C ASN A 244 16.03 4.95 -20.98
N THR A 245 16.11 4.26 -22.11
CA THR A 245 15.57 2.91 -22.22
C THR A 245 16.39 2.06 -21.24
N GLY A 246 15.98 1.98 -19.97
CA GLY A 246 16.58 0.99 -19.07
C GLY A 246 16.66 -0.32 -19.83
N TYR A 247 17.83 -0.97 -19.84
CA TYR A 247 18.15 -2.18 -20.61
C TYR A 247 17.02 -2.64 -21.53
N SER A 248 16.96 -2.08 -22.75
CA SER A 248 15.80 -2.37 -23.59
C SER A 248 15.69 -3.88 -23.76
N THR A 249 14.46 -4.41 -23.76
CA THR A 249 14.25 -5.85 -23.96
C THR A 249 14.99 -6.33 -25.21
N ALA A 250 15.09 -5.47 -26.25
CA ALA A 250 15.87 -5.74 -27.46
C ALA A 250 17.38 -5.92 -27.21
N GLU A 251 18.01 -5.06 -26.39
CA GLU A 251 19.44 -5.16 -26.07
C GLU A 251 19.77 -6.35 -25.18
N LEU A 252 18.91 -6.66 -24.21
CA LEU A 252 19.14 -7.79 -23.30
C LEU A 252 18.81 -9.14 -23.94
N LYS A 253 17.83 -9.19 -24.84
CA LYS A 253 17.35 -10.45 -25.44
C LYS A 253 18.47 -11.38 -25.90
N PRO A 254 19.47 -10.95 -26.71
CA PRO A 254 20.54 -11.86 -27.14
C PRO A 254 21.42 -12.34 -25.97
N LEU A 255 21.62 -11.52 -24.94
CA LEU A 255 22.38 -11.91 -23.75
C LEU A 255 21.60 -12.90 -22.89
N ILE A 256 20.29 -12.71 -22.76
CA ILE A 256 19.39 -13.62 -22.03
C ILE A 256 19.31 -14.97 -22.75
N GLU A 257 19.12 -14.97 -24.06
CA GLU A 257 19.11 -16.18 -24.88
C GLU A 257 20.44 -16.94 -24.76
N ALA A 258 21.57 -16.23 -24.80
CA ALA A 258 22.88 -16.83 -24.56
C ALA A 258 23.03 -17.36 -23.12
N TYR A 259 22.49 -16.67 -22.12
CA TYR A 259 22.55 -17.09 -20.72
C TYR A 259 21.80 -18.41 -20.47
N PHE A 260 20.61 -18.56 -21.07
CA PHE A 260 19.78 -19.76 -20.94
C PHE A 260 20.14 -20.88 -21.96
N SER A 261 21.06 -20.63 -22.89
CA SER A 261 21.53 -21.63 -23.85
C SER A 261 22.15 -22.85 -23.14
N PRO A 262 21.72 -24.09 -23.45
CA PRO A 262 22.31 -25.31 -22.89
C PRO A 262 23.76 -25.55 -23.34
N LYS A 263 24.19 -24.91 -24.43
CA LYS A 263 25.50 -25.14 -25.06
C LYS A 263 26.66 -24.52 -24.30
N ASP A 264 26.37 -23.56 -23.42
CA ASP A 264 27.37 -22.77 -22.73
C ASP A 264 27.54 -23.29 -21.29
N GLY A 265 28.70 -23.91 -21.03
CA GLY A 265 29.09 -24.35 -19.69
C GLY A 265 29.16 -23.20 -18.67
N GLY A 266 29.26 -23.52 -17.38
CA GLY A 266 29.11 -22.55 -16.28
C GLY A 266 30.03 -21.32 -16.31
N ALA A 267 31.24 -21.41 -16.90
CA ALA A 267 32.16 -20.28 -17.00
C ALA A 267 31.67 -19.18 -17.97
N ASN A 268 30.99 -19.54 -19.06
CA ASN A 268 30.47 -18.56 -20.02
C ASN A 268 29.22 -17.85 -19.44
N ARG A 269 28.40 -18.56 -18.66
CA ARG A 269 27.22 -17.98 -17.99
C ARG A 269 27.58 -16.83 -17.06
N ARG A 270 28.65 -16.95 -16.28
CA ARG A 270 29.12 -15.87 -15.40
C ARG A 270 29.54 -14.63 -16.19
N ALA A 271 30.28 -14.80 -17.28
CA ALA A 271 30.68 -13.67 -18.12
C ALA A 271 29.48 -12.98 -18.79
N ILE A 272 28.46 -13.74 -19.19
CA ILE A 272 27.21 -13.19 -19.73
C ILE A 272 26.42 -12.46 -18.63
N GLN A 273 26.31 -13.05 -17.44
CA GLN A 273 25.69 -12.43 -16.28
C GLN A 273 26.37 -11.11 -15.91
N ASP A 274 27.71 -11.06 -15.91
CA ASP A 274 28.48 -9.85 -15.63
C ASP A 274 28.24 -8.78 -16.71
N LYS A 275 28.04 -9.16 -17.98
CA LYS A 275 27.66 -8.22 -19.05
C LYS A 275 26.25 -7.66 -18.83
N ILE A 276 25.28 -8.52 -18.51
CA ILE A 276 23.90 -8.11 -18.19
C ILE A 276 23.92 -7.13 -17.01
N HIS A 277 24.69 -7.41 -15.95
CA HIS A 277 24.73 -6.61 -14.73
C HIS A 277 25.80 -5.50 -14.70
N LYS A 278 26.49 -5.23 -15.81
CA LYS A 278 27.64 -4.28 -15.85
C LYS A 278 27.34 -2.91 -15.21
N ASN A 279 26.12 -2.41 -15.36
CA ASN A 279 25.67 -1.13 -14.83
C ASN A 279 24.67 -1.26 -13.65
N VAL A 280 24.50 -2.49 -13.15
CA VAL A 280 23.63 -2.81 -12.04
C VAL A 280 24.45 -2.80 -10.75
N LEU A 281 23.93 -2.08 -9.76
CA LEU A 281 24.47 -2.03 -8.41
C LEU A 281 24.36 -3.40 -7.75
N VAL A 282 25.47 -3.83 -7.14
CA VAL A 282 25.49 -5.04 -6.29
C VAL A 282 24.58 -4.87 -5.08
N LYS A 283 24.47 -3.64 -4.53
CA LYS A 283 23.54 -3.30 -3.46
C LYS A 283 22.64 -2.17 -3.94
N PRO A 284 21.31 -2.35 -3.95
CA PRO A 284 20.40 -1.29 -4.39
C PRO A 284 20.58 -0.04 -3.50
N ARG A 285 20.21 1.10 -4.06
CA ARG A 285 20.26 2.37 -3.36
C ARG A 285 19.40 2.33 -2.08
N ALA A 286 19.78 3.20 -1.13
CA ALA A 286 19.02 3.42 0.09
C ALA A 286 17.61 3.91 -0.22
N CYS A 287 16.61 3.44 0.53
CA CYS A 287 15.26 4.00 0.48
C CYS A 287 15.31 5.52 0.69
N GLN A 288 16.15 5.97 1.63
CA GLN A 288 16.34 7.39 1.93
C GLN A 288 16.81 8.24 0.74
N GLN A 289 17.44 7.67 -0.31
CA GLN A 289 17.81 8.49 -1.48
C GLN A 289 16.59 9.07 -2.22
N CYS A 290 15.43 8.43 -2.12
CA CYS A 290 14.18 8.93 -2.69
C CYS A 290 13.26 9.56 -1.63
N HIS A 291 13.39 9.13 -0.37
CA HIS A 291 12.49 9.47 0.72
C HIS A 291 13.01 10.66 1.57
N ASP A 292 14.27 10.68 1.96
CA ASP A 292 14.76 11.59 3.02
C ASP A 292 16.10 12.27 2.67
N ALA A 293 16.54 12.17 1.41
CA ALA A 293 17.79 12.75 0.96
C ALA A 293 17.60 14.21 0.57
N GLU A 294 18.59 15.05 0.88
CA GLU A 294 18.70 16.41 0.34
C GLU A 294 19.96 16.51 -0.53
N PRO A 295 19.83 16.73 -1.85
CA PRO A 295 18.58 16.79 -2.61
C PRO A 295 17.92 15.41 -2.79
N THR A 296 16.58 15.35 -2.83
CA THR A 296 15.87 14.09 -3.09
C THR A 296 16.17 13.63 -4.50
N ARG A 297 16.31 12.32 -4.70
CA ARG A 297 16.49 11.77 -6.04
C ARG A 297 15.24 11.98 -6.91
N ILE A 298 14.06 11.89 -6.31
CA ILE A 298 12.78 12.08 -7.00
C ILE A 298 12.23 13.45 -6.61
N ASP A 299 12.03 14.29 -7.61
CA ASP A 299 11.25 15.52 -7.49
C ASP A 299 9.77 15.16 -7.73
N PHE A 300 9.06 14.83 -6.65
CA PHE A 300 7.65 14.46 -6.73
C PHE A 300 6.78 15.61 -7.24
N ALA A 301 7.13 16.87 -6.94
CA ALA A 301 6.41 18.03 -7.45
C ALA A 301 6.52 18.10 -8.98
N ALA A 302 7.74 17.95 -9.53
CA ALA A 302 7.96 17.94 -10.98
C ALA A 302 7.29 16.76 -11.70
N LEU A 303 7.01 15.67 -10.98
CA LEU A 303 6.23 14.54 -11.50
C LEU A 303 4.72 14.76 -11.43
N GLY A 304 4.26 15.88 -10.87
CA GLY A 304 2.85 16.23 -10.73
C GLY A 304 2.17 15.58 -9.53
N TYR A 305 2.93 15.20 -8.50
CA TYR A 305 2.31 14.81 -7.24
C TYR A 305 1.75 16.03 -6.51
N PRO A 306 0.55 15.91 -5.94
CA PRO A 306 -0.08 16.96 -5.14
C PRO A 306 0.70 17.24 -3.85
N GLU A 307 0.84 18.51 -3.45
CA GLU A 307 1.63 18.96 -2.28
C GLU A 307 1.34 18.17 -1.00
N ASN A 308 0.07 17.95 -0.67
CA ASN A 308 -0.34 17.17 0.50
C ASN A 308 0.11 15.69 0.48
N ARG A 309 0.62 15.19 -0.65
CA ARG A 309 1.20 13.85 -0.79
C ARG A 309 2.71 13.83 -0.83
N ILE A 310 3.36 14.93 -1.21
CA ILE A 310 4.82 15.00 -1.31
C ILE A 310 5.47 14.72 0.05
N GLY A 311 5.00 15.39 1.10
CA GLY A 311 5.55 15.22 2.46
C GLY A 311 5.51 13.76 2.95
N PRO A 312 4.36 13.06 2.92
CA PRO A 312 4.28 11.63 3.27
C PRO A 312 5.08 10.70 2.34
N LEU A 313 5.23 11.05 1.06
CA LEU A 313 6.05 10.29 0.11
C LEU A 313 7.53 10.48 0.40
N GLN A 314 7.98 11.66 0.79
CA GLN A 314 9.36 11.88 1.22
C GLN A 314 9.57 11.23 2.60
N ASN A 315 8.83 11.66 3.62
CA ASN A 315 9.01 11.21 5.00
C ASN A 315 8.28 9.90 5.33
N ASN A 316 8.55 8.85 4.55
CA ASN A 316 7.85 7.58 4.69
C ASN A 316 8.37 6.75 5.89
N ALA A 317 7.49 6.45 6.84
CA ALA A 317 7.83 5.68 8.04
C ALA A 317 8.39 4.27 7.73
N ILE A 318 7.88 3.60 6.69
CA ILE A 318 8.35 2.27 6.28
C ILE A 318 9.76 2.39 5.69
N ALA A 319 10.02 3.39 4.85
CA ALA A 319 11.35 3.63 4.30
C ALA A 319 12.39 3.87 5.42
N ASN A 320 12.03 4.67 6.43
CA ASN A 320 12.87 4.91 7.60
C ASN A 320 13.11 3.65 8.42
N MET A 321 12.07 2.85 8.67
CA MET A 321 12.19 1.58 9.38
C MET A 321 13.12 0.60 8.64
N VAL A 322 12.91 0.40 7.33
CA VAL A 322 13.76 -0.49 6.50
C VAL A 322 15.21 -0.01 6.51
N GLN A 323 15.43 1.31 6.46
CA GLN A 323 16.77 1.87 6.53
C GLN A 323 17.43 1.62 7.89
N GLN A 324 16.72 1.80 9.00
CA GLN A 324 17.24 1.54 10.34
C GLN A 324 17.68 0.07 10.51
N ILE A 325 16.85 -0.87 10.03
CA ILE A 325 17.18 -2.31 10.02
C ILE A 325 18.46 -2.55 9.22
N ARG A 326 18.58 -1.92 8.05
CA ARG A 326 19.74 -2.05 7.18
C ARG A 326 21.02 -1.48 7.80
N ASP A 327 20.91 -0.42 8.58
CA ASP A 327 22.01 0.20 9.33
C ASP A 327 22.36 -0.58 10.61
N GLY A 328 21.69 -1.70 10.87
CA GLY A 328 21.92 -2.52 12.06
C GLY A 328 21.43 -1.88 13.36
N LYS A 329 20.55 -0.87 13.28
CA LYS A 329 19.95 -0.25 14.45
C LYS A 329 18.92 -1.20 15.05
N THR A 330 18.86 -1.24 16.38
CA THR A 330 17.84 -2.02 17.08
C THR A 330 16.47 -1.46 16.76
N PHE A 331 15.64 -2.30 16.15
CA PHE A 331 14.25 -1.98 15.87
C PHE A 331 13.42 -2.39 17.08
N HIS A 332 12.77 -1.40 17.70
CA HIS A 332 11.78 -1.64 18.75
C HIS A 332 10.41 -1.64 18.07
N LEU A 333 9.70 -2.78 18.13
CA LEU A 333 8.29 -2.79 17.78
C LEU A 333 7.59 -1.80 18.73
N PRO A 334 6.77 -0.86 18.24
CA PRO A 334 5.97 -0.05 19.13
C PRO A 334 5.16 -0.98 20.05
N ASN A 335 4.95 -0.59 21.30
CA ASN A 335 4.30 -1.36 22.38
C ASN A 335 2.82 -1.69 22.11
N VAL A 336 2.41 -1.84 20.85
CA VAL A 336 1.06 -2.20 20.40
C VAL A 336 0.65 -3.60 20.87
N LEU A 337 1.63 -4.47 21.19
CA LEU A 337 1.40 -5.80 21.74
C LEU A 337 1.65 -5.91 23.24
N GLU A 338 2.18 -4.86 23.87
CA GLU A 338 2.37 -4.84 25.31
C GLU A 338 1.10 -4.23 25.91
N SER A 339 0.42 -5.00 26.75
CA SER A 339 -0.69 -4.47 27.56
C SER A 339 -0.21 -3.21 28.29
N PRO A 340 -1.03 -2.15 28.38
CA PRO A 340 -0.65 -0.99 29.16
C PRO A 340 -0.26 -1.47 30.56
N THR A 341 0.99 -1.23 30.94
CA THR A 341 1.43 -1.41 32.31
C THR A 341 0.76 -0.29 33.10
N ASP A 342 -0.08 -0.66 34.08
CA ASP A 342 -0.68 0.27 35.01
C ASP A 342 0.45 1.00 35.77
N GLU A 343 0.83 2.21 35.33
CA GLU A 343 1.66 3.17 36.08
C GLU A 343 0.79 4.24 36.76
#